data_AF-A0A7J8SMB5-F1
#
_entry.id   AF-A0A7J8SMB5-F1
#
_cell.length_a   1.000
_cell.length_b   1.000
_cell.length_c   1.000
_cell.angle_alpha   90.00
_cell.angle_beta   90.00
_cell.angle_gamma   90.00
#
_symmetry.space_group_name_H-M   'P 1'
#
loop_
_entity.id
_entity.type
_entity.pdbx_description
1 polymer ?
#
loop_
_entity_poly.entity_id
_entity_poly.type
_entity_poly.pdbx_seq_one_letter_code
_entity_poly.pdbx_strand_id
1 'polypeptide(L)'
;MGFPQQVERATMESDVIIGVLDTGIWPESLSFDDKGLGPPPSKWKGSCQFQPQDNFTCNNKIIGAKYYRSDGLFLPDDFESPRDSDGHGTHTASTAAGNLVDGASLYAFGSGTARGGVPSARIAVYKICWSDGCEDADILAGFDDAISDGVDIISISVGGGQTKDYFEDAISIASFHAMKNGILTVSSAGNEGPGRSTISNFSPWSLSVAASTIDRKFSTKVQLGNNKIYEGVSINTFDLKNKTYPMIYGGDAANTTSTSTISSRFCFPNSLDKNLVKGKIVLCDTKRGKGIGALLAGAAGTVARDQDGVDHSSLFPLPASCFNLVDGRNIFQYVNSTRYDYSIRI
;
A
#
# COMPACT_ATOMS: atom_id res chain seq x y z
N MET A 1 20.31 -3.45 2.54
CA MET A 1 20.62 -4.05 1.22
C MET A 1 22.02 -3.71 0.68
N GLY A 2 22.83 -2.87 1.35
CA GLY A 2 24.19 -2.59 0.86
C GLY A 2 24.25 -1.88 -0.51
N PHE A 3 23.18 -1.18 -0.88
CA PHE A 3 23.02 -0.52 -2.17
C PHE A 3 22.94 1.01 -1.95
N PRO A 4 24.08 1.71 -1.86
CA PRO A 4 24.13 3.14 -1.61
C PRO A 4 23.65 3.96 -2.81
N GLN A 5 23.48 5.27 -2.63
CA GLN A 5 23.08 6.18 -3.71
C GLN A 5 24.10 6.25 -4.84
N GLN A 6 25.40 6.26 -4.49
CA GLN A 6 26.51 6.22 -5.43
C GLN A 6 26.93 4.77 -5.65
N VAL A 7 26.47 4.19 -6.74
CA VAL A 7 26.87 2.87 -7.23
C VAL A 7 27.37 3.03 -8.66
N GLU A 8 28.29 2.16 -9.07
CA GLU A 8 28.67 2.02 -10.47
C GLU A 8 27.44 1.56 -11.26
N ARG A 9 27.10 2.31 -12.31
CA ARG A 9 25.88 2.13 -13.10
C ARG A 9 26.28 1.79 -14.53
N ALA A 10 25.62 0.82 -15.13
CA ALA A 10 25.85 0.52 -16.53
C ALA A 10 25.19 1.58 -17.41
N THR A 11 25.86 2.03 -18.48
CA THR A 11 25.29 3.01 -19.43
C THR A 11 24.00 2.49 -20.08
N MET A 12 23.91 1.17 -20.27
CA MET A 12 22.72 0.51 -20.82
C MET A 12 21.48 0.59 -19.91
N GLU A 13 21.59 0.98 -18.64
CA GLU A 13 20.42 1.09 -17.74
C GLU A 13 19.38 2.07 -18.28
N SER A 14 19.78 3.13 -19.00
CA SER A 14 18.85 4.07 -19.62
C SER A 14 18.10 3.50 -20.82
N ASP A 15 18.51 2.33 -21.32
CA ASP A 15 17.83 1.63 -22.42
C ASP A 15 16.98 0.45 -21.94
N VAL A 16 16.96 0.20 -20.63
CA VAL A 16 16.09 -0.80 -20.00
C VAL A 16 14.69 -0.22 -19.81
N ILE A 17 13.67 -0.99 -20.18
CA ILE A 17 12.26 -0.63 -20.09
C ILE A 17 11.57 -1.58 -19.12
N ILE A 18 11.08 -1.05 -18.00
CA ILE A 18 10.30 -1.80 -17.01
C ILE A 18 8.81 -1.63 -17.33
N GLY A 19 8.15 -2.73 -17.68
CA GLY A 19 6.69 -2.81 -17.78
C GLY A 19 6.08 -2.91 -16.38
N VAL A 20 5.25 -1.96 -15.98
CA VAL A 20 4.54 -1.94 -14.70
C VAL A 20 3.07 -2.22 -14.95
N LEU A 21 2.60 -3.40 -14.53
CA LEU A 21 1.21 -3.81 -14.60
C LEU A 21 0.56 -3.61 -13.22
N ASP A 22 -0.24 -2.56 -13.09
CA ASP A 22 -0.71 -2.06 -11.79
C ASP A 22 -1.94 -1.13 -11.93
N THR A 23 -2.23 -0.25 -10.97
CA THR A 23 -3.33 0.73 -10.95
C THR A 23 -3.11 1.97 -11.84
N GLY A 24 -2.00 2.01 -12.60
CA GLY A 24 -1.61 3.13 -13.44
C GLY A 24 -0.41 3.88 -12.89
N ILE A 25 -0.25 5.15 -13.29
CA ILE A 25 0.82 6.01 -12.76
C ILE A 25 0.36 7.47 -12.57
N TRP A 26 0.95 8.17 -11.61
CA TRP A 26 0.81 9.62 -11.43
C TRP A 26 2.00 10.37 -12.06
N PRO A 27 1.89 10.86 -13.31
CA PRO A 27 3.03 11.33 -14.09
C PRO A 27 3.70 12.59 -13.53
N GLU A 28 2.98 13.41 -12.75
CA GLU A 28 3.53 14.64 -12.15
C GLU A 28 4.41 14.38 -10.92
N SER A 29 4.56 13.13 -10.49
CA SER A 29 5.45 12.80 -9.38
C SER A 29 6.90 13.13 -9.74
N LEU A 30 7.64 13.77 -8.82
CA LEU A 30 9.07 14.06 -8.97
C LEU A 30 9.91 12.79 -9.19
N SER A 31 9.39 11.62 -8.80
CA SER A 31 10.04 10.33 -9.07
C SER A 31 10.08 9.99 -10.57
N PHE A 32 9.27 10.67 -11.39
CA PHE A 32 9.14 10.39 -12.82
C PHE A 32 9.50 11.58 -13.71
N ASP A 33 10.22 12.56 -13.15
CA ASP A 33 10.86 13.62 -13.94
C ASP A 33 11.82 12.99 -14.97
N ASP A 34 11.98 13.61 -16.13
CA ASP A 34 12.78 13.07 -17.22
C ASP A 34 14.05 13.88 -17.51
N LYS A 35 14.41 14.80 -16.62
CA LYS A 35 15.60 15.63 -16.78
C LYS A 35 16.86 14.77 -16.86
N GLY A 36 17.62 14.96 -17.94
CA GLY A 36 18.86 14.23 -18.20
C GLY A 36 18.66 12.88 -18.89
N LEU A 37 17.42 12.48 -19.16
CA LEU A 37 17.13 11.32 -20.00
C LEU A 37 17.04 11.74 -21.47
N GLY A 38 17.71 10.98 -22.34
CA GLY A 38 17.57 11.12 -23.80
C GLY A 38 16.22 10.58 -24.30
N PRO A 39 15.97 10.57 -25.62
CA PRO A 39 14.75 10.00 -26.19
C PRO A 39 14.54 8.53 -25.80
N PRO A 40 13.31 7.99 -25.92
CA PRO A 40 13.04 6.57 -25.69
C PRO A 40 13.93 5.66 -26.56
N PRO A 41 14.30 4.46 -26.07
CA PRO A 41 15.13 3.53 -26.83
C PRO A 41 14.49 3.16 -28.17
N SER A 42 15.29 3.00 -29.23
CA SER A 42 14.78 2.74 -30.59
C SER A 42 14.03 1.42 -30.74
N LYS A 43 14.22 0.47 -29.82
CA LYS A 43 13.48 -0.80 -29.76
C LYS A 43 12.04 -0.65 -29.27
N TRP A 44 11.73 0.47 -28.59
CA TRP A 44 10.43 0.72 -27.99
C TRP A 44 9.36 0.92 -29.07
N LYS A 45 8.27 0.16 -28.97
CA LYS A 45 7.14 0.20 -29.92
C LYS A 45 5.82 0.61 -29.29
N GLY A 46 5.79 0.77 -27.97
CA GLY A 46 4.58 1.14 -27.27
C GLY A 46 4.14 2.57 -27.52
N SER A 47 2.94 2.87 -27.03
CA SER A 47 2.27 4.15 -27.22
C SER A 47 1.93 4.80 -25.90
N CYS A 48 1.58 6.09 -25.97
CA CYS A 48 0.97 6.81 -24.86
C CYS A 48 -0.50 7.04 -25.18
N GLN A 49 -1.39 6.29 -24.54
CA GLN A 49 -2.83 6.45 -24.66
C GLN A 49 -3.27 7.63 -23.79
N PHE A 50 -3.81 8.66 -24.41
CA PHE A 50 -4.46 9.77 -23.70
C PHE A 50 -5.59 10.34 -24.54
N GLN A 51 -6.62 10.83 -23.87
CA GLN A 51 -7.62 11.72 -24.42
C GLN A 51 -7.31 13.16 -23.97
N PRO A 52 -7.66 14.21 -24.74
CA PRO A 52 -7.35 15.60 -24.39
C PRO A 52 -7.79 16.05 -22.98
N GLN A 53 -8.82 15.39 -22.44
CA GLN A 53 -9.39 15.63 -21.12
C GLN A 53 -8.63 14.97 -19.95
N ASP A 54 -7.76 14.00 -20.21
CA ASP A 54 -7.14 13.16 -19.17
C ASP A 54 -5.98 13.84 -18.44
N ASN A 55 -5.55 15.00 -18.98
CA ASN A 55 -4.35 15.72 -18.55
C ASN A 55 -3.15 14.76 -18.33
N PHE A 56 -2.97 13.78 -19.21
CA PHE A 56 -1.95 12.76 -19.11
C PHE A 56 -1.01 12.85 -20.30
N THR A 57 0.30 12.83 -20.06
CA THR A 57 1.30 12.89 -21.12
C THR A 57 2.54 12.11 -20.70
N CYS A 58 3.02 11.27 -21.61
CA CYS A 58 4.28 10.56 -21.47
C CYS A 58 5.47 11.50 -21.69
N ASN A 59 6.59 11.18 -21.08
CA ASN A 59 7.84 11.94 -21.19
C ASN A 59 8.99 10.95 -21.47
N ASN A 60 10.25 11.38 -21.33
CA ASN A 60 11.37 10.45 -21.55
C ASN A 60 11.55 9.45 -20.39
N LYS A 61 10.87 9.62 -19.26
CA LYS A 61 10.90 8.67 -18.14
C LYS A 61 9.80 7.63 -18.23
N ILE A 62 8.55 8.08 -18.35
CA ILE A 62 7.36 7.29 -18.63
C ILE A 62 7.17 7.33 -20.14
N ILE A 63 7.68 6.32 -20.84
CA ILE A 63 7.77 6.33 -22.31
C ILE A 63 6.54 5.74 -23.01
N GLY A 64 5.67 5.08 -22.25
CA GLY A 64 4.35 4.66 -22.69
C GLY A 64 3.43 4.36 -21.53
N ALA A 65 2.14 4.45 -21.83
CA ALA A 65 1.08 4.30 -20.84
C ALA A 65 -0.20 3.87 -21.56
N LYS A 66 -0.77 2.76 -21.13
CA LYS A 66 -2.02 2.18 -21.64
C LYS A 66 -2.91 1.78 -20.45
N TYR A 67 -4.21 1.66 -20.70
CA TYR A 67 -5.15 1.12 -19.72
C TYR A 67 -6.08 0.10 -20.37
N TYR A 68 -6.56 -0.84 -19.56
CA TYR A 68 -7.39 -1.96 -20.00
C TYR A 68 -8.60 -2.05 -19.07
N ARG A 69 -9.79 -1.99 -19.67
CA ARG A 69 -11.07 -2.16 -18.98
C ARG A 69 -12.04 -2.89 -19.88
N SER A 70 -11.94 -4.22 -19.89
CA SER A 70 -12.65 -5.10 -20.83
C SER A 70 -14.18 -5.07 -20.69
N ASP A 71 -14.71 -4.80 -19.51
CA ASP A 71 -16.15 -4.70 -19.26
C ASP A 71 -16.74 -3.30 -19.58
N GLY A 72 -15.89 -2.29 -19.80
CA GLY A 72 -16.26 -0.90 -20.05
C GLY A 72 -16.91 -0.17 -18.86
N LEU A 73 -16.81 -0.70 -17.64
CA LEU A 73 -17.41 -0.11 -16.43
C LEU A 73 -16.38 0.65 -15.62
N PHE A 74 -16.64 1.92 -15.32
CA PHE A 74 -15.77 2.76 -14.49
C PHE A 74 -16.54 3.23 -13.26
N LEU A 75 -15.97 3.03 -12.07
CA LEU A 75 -16.57 3.54 -10.83
C LEU A 75 -16.24 5.04 -10.65
N PRO A 76 -16.97 5.78 -9.79
CA PRO A 76 -16.80 7.23 -9.67
C PRO A 76 -15.39 7.71 -9.31
N ASP A 77 -14.59 6.87 -8.66
CA ASP A 77 -13.22 7.18 -8.25
C ASP A 77 -12.17 6.81 -9.32
N ASP A 78 -12.59 6.21 -10.44
CA ASP A 78 -11.70 5.78 -11.51
C ASP A 78 -11.48 6.85 -12.58
N PHE A 79 -10.24 6.97 -13.04
CA PHE A 79 -9.91 7.74 -14.25
C PHE A 79 -9.86 6.82 -15.47
N GLU A 80 -10.67 7.09 -16.49
CA GLU A 80 -10.66 6.42 -17.81
C GLU A 80 -9.41 6.78 -18.63
N SER A 81 -8.25 6.60 -18.01
CA SER A 81 -6.92 6.91 -18.54
C SER A 81 -5.88 6.05 -17.82
N PRO A 82 -4.62 6.03 -18.27
CA PRO A 82 -3.53 5.35 -17.53
C PRO A 82 -3.18 6.02 -16.19
N ARG A 83 -3.86 7.12 -15.82
CA ARG A 83 -3.65 7.82 -14.56
C ARG A 83 -4.03 6.94 -13.37
N ASP A 84 -3.16 6.94 -12.38
CA ASP A 84 -3.37 6.26 -11.10
C ASP A 84 -4.37 7.02 -10.23
N SER A 85 -5.49 6.37 -9.89
CA SER A 85 -6.50 6.87 -8.94
C SER A 85 -6.32 6.29 -7.53
N ASP A 86 -5.52 5.23 -7.37
CA ASP A 86 -5.33 4.54 -6.09
C ASP A 86 -4.00 4.96 -5.41
N GLY A 87 -2.91 4.94 -6.16
CA GLY A 87 -1.56 5.23 -5.70
C GLY A 87 -0.63 4.01 -5.66
N HIS A 88 -1.17 2.78 -5.68
CA HIS A 88 -0.37 1.55 -5.65
C HIS A 88 0.63 1.48 -6.80
N GLY A 89 0.20 1.70 -8.04
CA GLY A 89 1.05 1.67 -9.23
C GLY A 89 2.14 2.74 -9.23
N THR A 90 1.81 3.95 -8.77
CA THR A 90 2.81 5.02 -8.58
C THR A 90 3.86 4.63 -7.54
N HIS A 91 3.45 3.99 -6.44
CA HIS A 91 4.35 3.53 -5.39
C HIS A 91 5.26 2.38 -5.87
N THR A 92 4.73 1.40 -6.59
CA THR A 92 5.50 0.25 -7.10
C THR A 92 6.45 0.69 -8.22
N ALA A 93 5.99 1.51 -9.18
CA ALA A 93 6.82 2.04 -10.26
C ALA A 93 7.99 2.89 -9.74
N SER A 94 7.75 3.77 -8.75
CA SER A 94 8.81 4.57 -8.14
C SER A 94 9.79 3.73 -7.31
N THR A 95 9.34 2.63 -6.71
CA THR A 95 10.22 1.68 -6.02
C THR A 95 11.14 0.92 -6.98
N ALA A 96 10.65 0.58 -8.18
CA ALA A 96 11.43 -0.10 -9.21
C ALA A 96 12.42 0.85 -9.91
N ALA A 97 11.93 2.00 -10.39
CA ALA A 97 12.71 2.91 -11.24
C ALA A 97 12.49 4.39 -10.95
N GLY A 98 12.01 4.80 -9.77
CA GLY A 98 11.92 6.23 -9.42
C GLY A 98 13.28 6.94 -9.45
N ASN A 99 13.27 8.21 -9.89
CA ASN A 99 14.41 9.11 -9.78
C ASN A 99 14.79 9.38 -8.33
N LEU A 100 15.98 9.98 -8.17
CA LEU A 100 16.42 10.48 -6.88
C LEU A 100 15.59 11.73 -6.51
N VAL A 101 14.86 11.65 -5.41
CA VAL A 101 14.05 12.74 -4.87
C VAL A 101 14.55 13.07 -3.47
N ASP A 102 15.27 14.18 -3.35
CA ASP A 102 15.79 14.67 -2.07
C ASP A 102 14.69 15.23 -1.17
N GLY A 103 14.84 15.07 0.15
CA GLY A 103 13.88 15.58 1.14
C GLY A 103 12.53 14.86 1.13
N ALA A 104 12.45 13.67 0.50
CA ALA A 104 11.26 12.86 0.48
C ALA A 104 10.89 12.41 1.91
N SER A 105 9.66 12.69 2.33
CA SER A 105 9.13 12.24 3.61
C SER A 105 7.60 12.24 3.59
N LEU A 106 7.00 11.46 4.49
CA LEU A 106 5.58 11.56 4.81
C LEU A 106 5.47 12.25 6.17
N TYR A 107 5.17 13.56 6.21
CA TYR A 107 5.14 14.33 7.46
C TYR A 107 6.41 14.11 8.32
N ALA A 108 7.59 14.22 7.70
CA ALA A 108 8.91 13.93 8.27
C ALA A 108 9.23 12.45 8.56
N PHE A 109 8.25 11.53 8.49
CA PHE A 109 8.56 10.10 8.56
C PHE A 109 9.37 9.66 7.34
N GLY A 110 10.40 8.87 7.61
CA GLY A 110 11.25 8.29 6.57
C GLY A 110 12.11 9.27 5.79
N SER A 111 12.34 10.47 6.34
CA SER A 111 13.07 11.56 5.69
C SER A 111 14.41 11.12 5.10
N GLY A 112 14.64 11.47 3.85
CA GLY A 112 15.88 11.17 3.12
C GLY A 112 15.72 11.35 1.62
N THR A 113 16.57 10.69 0.84
CA THR A 113 16.47 10.65 -0.62
C THR A 113 15.75 9.38 -1.04
N ALA A 114 14.55 9.52 -1.63
CA ALA A 114 13.82 8.40 -2.23
C ALA A 114 14.39 8.10 -3.63
N ARG A 115 14.40 6.82 -4.02
CA ARG A 115 14.85 6.36 -5.36
C ARG A 115 14.34 4.95 -5.66
N GLY A 116 14.36 4.57 -6.93
CA GLY A 116 14.12 3.20 -7.40
C GLY A 116 15.38 2.34 -7.45
N GLY A 117 15.26 1.04 -7.72
CA GLY A 117 16.43 0.18 -7.97
C GLY A 117 17.30 0.70 -9.12
N VAL A 118 16.65 1.09 -10.22
CA VAL A 118 17.29 1.57 -11.46
C VAL A 118 16.74 2.94 -11.87
N PRO A 119 17.21 4.06 -11.29
CA PRO A 119 16.67 5.39 -11.55
C PRO A 119 16.75 5.85 -13.02
N SER A 120 17.70 5.34 -13.81
CA SER A 120 17.84 5.69 -15.24
C SER A 120 16.92 4.88 -16.16
N ALA A 121 16.34 3.77 -15.71
CA ALA A 121 15.48 2.92 -16.54
C ALA A 121 14.19 3.64 -16.94
N ARG A 122 13.62 3.24 -18.08
CA ARG A 122 12.34 3.72 -18.59
C ARG A 122 11.20 2.95 -17.96
N ILE A 123 10.04 3.60 -17.86
CA ILE A 123 8.82 3.00 -17.33
C ILE A 123 7.77 2.95 -18.46
N ALA A 124 7.18 1.77 -18.65
CA ALA A 124 6.01 1.57 -19.49
C ALA A 124 4.85 1.10 -18.60
N VAL A 125 3.73 1.81 -18.64
CA VAL A 125 2.62 1.61 -17.70
C VAL A 125 1.47 0.89 -18.38
N TYR A 126 0.97 -0.15 -17.73
CA TYR A 126 -0.15 -0.95 -18.17
C TYR A 126 -1.16 -0.99 -17.03
N LYS A 127 -2.11 -0.06 -17.04
CA LYS A 127 -3.16 0.01 -16.02
C LYS A 127 -4.17 -1.12 -16.24
N ILE A 128 -4.10 -2.13 -15.40
CA ILE A 128 -4.93 -3.35 -15.44
C ILE A 128 -5.82 -3.49 -14.20
N CYS A 129 -5.62 -2.60 -13.22
CA CYS A 129 -6.34 -2.59 -11.96
C CYS A 129 -7.10 -1.27 -11.80
N TRP A 130 -8.26 -1.41 -11.17
CA TRP A 130 -9.24 -0.38 -10.92
C TRP A 130 -9.72 -0.47 -9.47
N SER A 131 -10.57 0.47 -9.05
CA SER A 131 -11.06 0.52 -7.68
C SER A 131 -11.82 -0.76 -7.22
N ASP A 132 -12.33 -1.56 -8.14
CA ASP A 132 -13.03 -2.82 -7.91
C ASP A 132 -12.20 -4.09 -8.14
N GLY A 133 -10.96 -3.97 -8.61
CA GLY A 133 -10.05 -5.10 -8.80
C GLY A 133 -9.29 -5.09 -10.11
N CYS A 134 -8.73 -6.24 -10.47
CA CYS A 134 -7.97 -6.44 -11.70
C CYS A 134 -8.54 -7.66 -12.42
N GLU A 135 -9.15 -7.45 -13.58
CA GLU A 135 -9.81 -8.52 -14.34
C GLU A 135 -8.78 -9.37 -15.10
N ASP A 136 -9.02 -10.69 -15.16
CA ASP A 136 -8.12 -11.65 -15.83
C ASP A 136 -7.91 -11.27 -17.31
N ALA A 137 -8.94 -10.77 -17.99
CA ALA A 137 -8.86 -10.33 -19.39
C ALA A 137 -7.97 -9.09 -19.56
N ASP A 138 -8.01 -8.15 -18.63
CA ASP A 138 -7.22 -6.92 -18.65
C ASP A 138 -5.75 -7.21 -18.34
N ILE A 139 -5.49 -8.15 -17.41
CA ILE A 139 -4.14 -8.68 -17.14
C ILE A 139 -3.54 -9.26 -18.42
N LEU A 140 -4.26 -10.17 -19.10
CA LEU A 140 -3.79 -10.81 -20.33
C LEU A 140 -3.50 -9.78 -21.43
N ALA A 141 -4.38 -8.81 -21.63
CA ALA A 141 -4.20 -7.75 -22.62
C ALA A 141 -2.98 -6.86 -22.32
N GLY A 142 -2.79 -6.47 -21.05
CA GLY A 142 -1.63 -5.70 -20.62
C GLY A 142 -0.31 -6.41 -20.85
N PHE A 143 -0.25 -7.73 -20.61
CA PHE A 143 0.93 -8.53 -20.90
C PHE A 143 1.20 -8.67 -22.40
N ASP A 144 0.17 -8.94 -23.21
CA ASP A 144 0.32 -9.10 -24.66
C ASP A 144 0.93 -7.85 -25.29
N ASP A 145 0.40 -6.68 -24.91
CA ASP A 145 0.94 -5.39 -25.31
C ASP A 145 2.34 -5.14 -24.74
N ALA A 146 2.61 -5.44 -23.46
CA ALA A 146 3.93 -5.27 -22.88
C ALA A 146 5.02 -6.06 -23.63
N ILE A 147 4.72 -7.30 -24.00
CA ILE A 147 5.61 -8.17 -24.78
C ILE A 147 5.83 -7.56 -26.18
N SER A 148 4.75 -7.16 -26.85
CA SER A 148 4.80 -6.59 -28.21
C SER A 148 5.52 -5.24 -28.28
N ASP A 149 5.31 -4.41 -27.27
CA ASP A 149 5.89 -3.07 -27.14
C ASP A 149 7.41 -3.10 -26.87
N GLY A 150 7.91 -4.24 -26.40
CA GLY A 150 9.34 -4.50 -26.21
C GLY A 150 9.88 -4.11 -24.84
N VAL A 151 9.11 -4.36 -23.77
CA VAL A 151 9.63 -4.23 -22.38
C VAL A 151 10.73 -5.28 -22.14
N ASP A 152 11.67 -4.98 -21.25
CA ASP A 152 12.77 -5.91 -20.91
C ASP A 152 12.44 -6.77 -19.68
N ILE A 153 11.63 -6.24 -18.78
CA ILE A 153 11.23 -6.89 -17.53
C ILE A 153 9.84 -6.40 -17.14
N ILE A 154 9.04 -7.29 -16.56
CA ILE A 154 7.71 -6.98 -16.06
C ILE A 154 7.71 -7.02 -14.53
N SER A 155 7.21 -5.94 -13.92
CA SER A 155 6.90 -5.87 -12.50
C SER A 155 5.39 -5.88 -12.33
N ILE A 156 4.88 -6.86 -11.60
CA ILE A 156 3.45 -7.03 -11.35
C ILE A 156 3.21 -7.29 -9.86
N SER A 157 2.61 -6.33 -9.17
CA SER A 157 2.33 -6.42 -7.73
C SER A 157 0.88 -6.84 -7.47
N VAL A 158 0.37 -7.76 -8.28
CA VAL A 158 -1.01 -8.28 -8.21
C VAL A 158 -1.01 -9.81 -8.17
N GLY A 159 -2.08 -10.39 -7.66
CA GLY A 159 -2.25 -11.84 -7.58
C GLY A 159 -3.69 -12.20 -7.27
N GLY A 160 -4.10 -13.42 -7.62
CA GLY A 160 -5.43 -13.94 -7.31
C GLY A 160 -5.61 -14.23 -5.82
N GLY A 161 -6.85 -14.10 -5.32
CA GLY A 161 -7.21 -14.47 -3.94
C GLY A 161 -7.30 -15.98 -3.70
N GLN A 162 -7.20 -16.80 -4.74
CA GLN A 162 -7.21 -18.26 -4.69
C GLN A 162 -6.16 -18.82 -5.65
N THR A 163 -5.52 -19.93 -5.26
CA THR A 163 -4.59 -20.66 -6.13
C THR A 163 -5.37 -21.39 -7.23
N LYS A 164 -5.01 -21.16 -8.49
CA LYS A 164 -5.55 -21.86 -9.66
C LYS A 164 -4.46 -22.71 -10.32
N ASP A 165 -4.85 -23.64 -11.20
CA ASP A 165 -3.89 -24.30 -12.09
C ASP A 165 -3.24 -23.29 -13.05
N TYR A 166 -2.02 -23.55 -13.52
CA TYR A 166 -1.27 -22.64 -14.38
C TYR A 166 -2.02 -22.24 -15.65
N PHE A 167 -2.83 -23.12 -16.22
CA PHE A 167 -3.59 -22.86 -17.45
C PHE A 167 -4.96 -22.19 -17.21
N GLU A 168 -5.29 -21.91 -15.95
CA GLU A 168 -6.50 -21.21 -15.52
C GLU A 168 -6.18 -19.88 -14.81
N ASP A 169 -4.90 -19.59 -14.60
CA ASP A 169 -4.41 -18.38 -13.96
C ASP A 169 -3.85 -17.40 -15.00
N ALA A 170 -4.45 -16.21 -15.12
CA ALA A 170 -4.08 -15.23 -16.13
C ALA A 170 -2.61 -14.80 -16.03
N ILE A 171 -2.10 -14.58 -14.82
CA ILE A 171 -0.71 -14.17 -14.58
C ILE A 171 0.25 -15.29 -15.00
N SER A 172 -0.06 -16.55 -14.68
CA SER A 172 0.73 -17.71 -15.05
C SER A 172 0.81 -17.89 -16.56
N ILE A 173 -0.32 -17.82 -17.26
CA ILE A 173 -0.38 -17.88 -18.72
C ILE A 173 0.44 -16.74 -19.33
N ALA A 174 0.18 -15.50 -18.90
CA ALA A 174 0.79 -14.32 -19.50
C ALA A 174 2.31 -14.27 -19.26
N SER A 175 2.76 -14.58 -18.04
CA SER A 175 4.18 -14.65 -17.70
C SER A 175 4.90 -15.79 -18.42
N PHE A 176 4.22 -16.88 -18.77
CA PHE A 176 4.82 -17.94 -19.60
C PHE A 176 5.14 -17.40 -21.00
N HIS A 177 4.21 -16.65 -21.60
CA HIS A 177 4.42 -16.01 -22.89
C HIS A 177 5.49 -14.90 -22.84
N ALA A 178 5.58 -14.15 -21.73
CA ALA A 178 6.67 -13.20 -21.50
C ALA A 178 8.02 -13.92 -21.44
N MET A 179 8.14 -14.99 -20.65
CA MET A 179 9.37 -15.78 -20.54
C MET A 179 9.79 -16.40 -21.87
N LYS A 180 8.84 -16.88 -22.69
CA LYS A 180 9.13 -17.38 -24.04
C LYS A 180 9.76 -16.33 -24.95
N ASN A 181 9.49 -15.04 -24.70
CA ASN A 181 10.08 -13.90 -25.40
C ASN A 181 11.30 -13.32 -24.66
N GLY A 182 11.81 -14.00 -23.63
CA GLY A 182 12.99 -13.56 -22.87
C GLY A 182 12.73 -12.46 -21.85
N ILE A 183 11.48 -12.23 -21.48
CA ILE A 183 11.06 -11.18 -20.53
C ILE A 183 10.75 -11.84 -19.18
N LEU A 184 11.53 -11.51 -18.15
CA LEU A 184 11.27 -12.00 -16.79
C LEU A 184 10.07 -11.26 -16.18
N THR A 185 9.18 -12.01 -15.54
CA THR A 185 8.12 -11.46 -14.70
C THR A 185 8.50 -11.56 -13.22
N VAL A 186 8.48 -10.43 -12.52
CA VAL A 186 8.68 -10.33 -11.07
C VAL A 186 7.32 -10.07 -10.42
N SER A 187 6.87 -11.01 -9.60
CA SER A 187 5.53 -11.00 -8.99
C SER A 187 5.58 -11.05 -7.46
N SER A 188 4.62 -10.40 -6.80
CA SER A 188 4.47 -10.51 -5.34
C SER A 188 3.93 -11.89 -4.96
N ALA A 189 4.36 -12.45 -3.83
CA ALA A 189 3.87 -13.77 -3.38
C ALA A 189 2.41 -13.76 -2.86
N GLY A 190 1.88 -12.60 -2.51
CA GLY A 190 0.59 -12.44 -1.82
C GLY A 190 0.73 -12.04 -0.35
N ASN A 191 -0.36 -11.60 0.26
CA ASN A 191 -0.42 -11.06 1.63
C ASN A 191 -1.28 -11.92 2.58
N GLU A 192 -1.68 -13.12 2.15
CA GLU A 192 -2.62 -14.03 2.83
C GLU A 192 -1.93 -14.91 3.88
N GLY A 193 -0.65 -14.68 4.16
CA GLY A 193 0.09 -15.36 5.23
C GLY A 193 -0.49 -15.11 6.63
N PRO A 194 0.06 -15.74 7.68
CA PRO A 194 1.25 -16.59 7.71
C PRO A 194 0.95 -18.11 7.61
N GLY A 195 -0.28 -18.47 7.21
CA GLY A 195 -0.66 -19.87 7.03
C GLY A 195 0.22 -20.60 6.00
N ARG A 196 0.20 -21.94 6.04
CA ARG A 196 0.84 -22.72 4.97
C ARG A 196 0.03 -22.61 3.69
N SER A 197 0.71 -22.66 2.54
CA SER A 197 0.09 -22.69 1.21
C SER A 197 -0.82 -21.49 0.90
N THR A 198 -0.39 -20.29 1.29
CA THR A 198 -1.13 -19.03 1.05
C THR A 198 -0.54 -18.20 -0.11
N ILE A 199 0.52 -18.68 -0.76
CA ILE A 199 1.11 -18.02 -1.94
C ILE A 199 0.16 -18.10 -3.14
N SER A 200 -0.03 -17.01 -3.88
CA SER A 200 -0.89 -16.96 -5.07
C SER A 200 -0.11 -17.01 -6.37
N ASN A 201 1.04 -16.34 -6.44
CA ASN A 201 1.93 -16.36 -7.60
C ASN A 201 3.08 -17.36 -7.39
N PHE A 202 3.01 -18.54 -7.99
CA PHE A 202 4.00 -19.63 -7.78
C PHE A 202 4.44 -20.34 -9.09
N SER A 203 4.18 -19.72 -10.24
CA SER A 203 4.60 -20.25 -11.55
C SER A 203 6.12 -20.38 -11.65
N PRO A 204 6.68 -21.55 -12.06
CA PRO A 204 8.13 -21.79 -12.07
C PRO A 204 8.96 -20.87 -12.98
N TRP A 205 8.32 -20.21 -13.95
CA TRP A 205 8.95 -19.27 -14.89
C TRP A 205 8.88 -17.81 -14.44
N SER A 206 8.30 -17.52 -13.28
CA SER A 206 8.26 -16.18 -12.68
C SER A 206 9.14 -16.10 -11.44
N LEU A 207 9.59 -14.89 -11.10
CA LEU A 207 10.24 -14.62 -9.82
C LEU A 207 9.19 -14.18 -8.79
N SER A 208 8.78 -15.09 -7.92
CA SER A 208 7.87 -14.81 -6.80
C SER A 208 8.63 -14.22 -5.61
N VAL A 209 8.24 -13.03 -5.17
CA VAL A 209 8.93 -12.25 -4.13
C VAL A 209 8.10 -12.20 -2.84
N ALA A 210 8.69 -12.66 -1.74
CA ALA A 210 8.13 -12.50 -0.39
C ALA A 210 8.54 -11.15 0.24
N ALA A 211 7.81 -10.73 1.27
CA ALA A 211 8.12 -9.52 2.04
C ALA A 211 8.87 -9.84 3.34
N SER A 212 9.85 -9.00 3.69
CA SER A 212 10.58 -9.06 4.96
C SER A 212 10.79 -7.67 5.54
N THR A 213 11.12 -7.60 6.83
CA THR A 213 11.40 -6.34 7.52
C THR A 213 12.77 -5.75 7.15
N ILE A 214 12.94 -4.45 7.40
CA ILE A 214 14.24 -3.76 7.43
C ILE A 214 14.59 -3.36 8.87
N ASP A 215 15.78 -2.79 9.07
CA ASP A 215 16.24 -2.29 10.36
C ASP A 215 15.44 -1.08 10.88
N ARG A 216 14.97 -0.21 9.98
CA ARG A 216 14.12 0.93 10.30
C ARG A 216 12.70 0.48 10.69
N LYS A 217 12.26 0.86 11.88
CA LYS A 217 10.90 0.65 12.40
C LYS A 217 10.26 1.99 12.80
N PHE A 218 9.01 2.19 12.40
CA PHE A 218 8.19 3.31 12.88
C PHE A 218 7.34 2.87 14.07
N SER A 219 7.46 3.60 15.17
CA SER A 219 6.77 3.33 16.42
C SER A 219 5.99 4.55 16.89
N THR A 220 4.86 4.32 17.55
CA THR A 220 4.07 5.38 18.20
C THR A 220 3.90 5.03 19.66
N LYS A 221 4.45 5.87 20.54
CA LYS A 221 4.41 5.67 21.98
C LYS A 221 3.07 6.13 22.54
N VAL A 222 2.59 5.45 23.57
CA VAL A 222 1.40 5.84 24.31
C VAL A 222 1.74 5.87 25.78
N GLN A 223 1.60 7.03 26.39
CA GLN A 223 1.76 7.24 27.83
C GLN A 223 0.40 7.22 28.51
N LEU A 224 0.21 6.28 29.44
CA LEU A 224 -1.00 6.19 30.27
C LEU A 224 -0.96 7.22 31.41
N GLY A 225 -2.10 7.45 32.08
CA GLY A 225 -2.23 8.42 33.17
C GLY A 225 -1.45 8.03 34.43
N ASN A 226 -1.09 6.75 34.57
CA ASN A 226 -0.17 6.27 35.60
C ASN A 226 1.32 6.41 35.22
N ASN A 227 1.63 7.22 34.20
CA ASN A 227 2.97 7.46 33.66
C ASN A 227 3.67 6.25 33.01
N LYS A 228 3.02 5.10 32.88
CA LYS A 228 3.57 3.99 32.10
C LYS A 228 3.53 4.31 30.61
N ILE A 229 4.64 4.05 29.92
CA ILE A 229 4.78 4.27 28.48
C ILE A 229 4.86 2.91 27.80
N TYR A 230 4.05 2.74 26.75
CA TYR A 230 4.06 1.57 25.89
C TYR A 230 4.45 2.01 24.48
N GLU A 231 5.24 1.19 23.80
CA GLU A 231 5.67 1.45 22.43
C GLU A 231 4.87 0.57 21.46
N GLY A 232 3.93 1.19 20.75
CA GLY A 232 3.14 0.52 19.73
C GLY A 232 3.64 0.83 18.33
N VAL A 233 2.91 0.33 17.34
CA VAL A 233 3.20 0.53 15.91
C VAL A 233 2.06 1.27 15.23
N SER A 234 2.40 2.33 14.52
CA SER A 234 1.59 3.03 13.52
C SER A 234 2.47 4.07 12.84
N ILE A 235 1.95 4.69 11.79
CA ILE A 235 2.50 5.95 11.27
C ILE A 235 1.53 7.04 11.75
N ASN A 236 1.81 7.62 12.92
CA ASN A 236 0.97 8.65 13.51
C ASN A 236 1.45 10.04 13.06
N THR A 237 0.78 10.64 12.08
CA THR A 237 1.09 11.99 11.56
C THR A 237 0.40 13.12 12.33
N PHE A 238 -0.36 12.78 13.37
CA PHE A 238 -1.13 13.74 14.16
C PHE A 238 -0.33 14.27 15.35
N ASP A 239 -0.33 15.59 15.54
CA ASP A 239 0.18 16.24 16.74
C ASP A 239 -0.96 16.46 17.76
N LEU A 240 -0.89 15.77 18.88
CA LEU A 240 -1.84 15.94 19.99
C LEU A 240 -1.55 17.15 20.87
N LYS A 241 -0.51 17.95 20.59
CA LYS A 241 -0.10 19.15 21.34
C LYS A 241 0.02 18.90 22.85
N ASN A 242 0.52 17.74 23.23
CA ASN A 242 0.60 17.25 24.62
C ASN A 242 -0.73 17.21 25.38
N LYS A 243 -1.86 17.24 24.68
CA LYS A 243 -3.19 17.11 25.29
C LYS A 243 -3.43 15.67 25.72
N THR A 244 -4.01 15.53 26.90
CA THR A 244 -4.43 14.23 27.44
C THR A 244 -5.89 13.96 27.12
N TYR A 245 -6.21 12.74 26.73
CA TYR A 245 -7.58 12.33 26.41
C TYR A 245 -8.05 11.18 27.31
N PRO A 246 -9.35 11.15 27.67
CA PRO A 246 -9.95 10.00 28.32
C PRO A 246 -9.92 8.76 27.45
N MET A 247 -9.99 7.59 28.07
CA MET A 247 -9.94 6.28 27.43
C MET A 247 -11.24 5.52 27.69
N ILE A 248 -11.65 4.68 26.75
CA ILE A 248 -12.74 3.74 26.92
C ILE A 248 -12.46 2.45 26.15
N TYR A 249 -12.84 1.31 26.71
CA TYR A 249 -12.80 0.04 25.97
C TYR A 249 -14.01 -0.04 25.03
N GLY A 250 -13.78 -0.38 23.76
CA GLY A 250 -14.86 -0.47 22.75
C GLY A 250 -15.96 -1.45 23.14
N GLY A 251 -15.62 -2.54 23.84
CA GLY A 251 -16.60 -3.50 24.36
C GLY A 251 -17.60 -2.90 25.36
N ASP A 252 -17.21 -1.85 26.07
CA ASP A 252 -18.06 -1.14 27.04
C ASP A 252 -18.82 0.04 26.40
N ALA A 253 -18.62 0.26 25.10
CA ALA A 253 -19.21 1.34 24.33
C ALA A 253 -20.09 0.80 23.18
N ALA A 254 -20.82 -0.29 23.41
CA ALA A 254 -21.63 -0.91 22.38
C ALA A 254 -22.80 -0.02 21.93
N ASN A 255 -22.95 0.16 20.61
CA ASN A 255 -24.15 0.75 20.04
C ASN A 255 -25.32 -0.23 20.16
N THR A 256 -26.24 0.03 21.09
CA THR A 256 -27.41 -0.82 21.36
C THR A 256 -28.47 -0.78 20.26
N THR A 257 -28.35 0.15 19.31
CA THR A 257 -29.21 0.17 18.10
C THR A 257 -28.66 -0.72 16.97
N SER A 258 -27.43 -1.23 17.11
CA SER A 258 -26.83 -2.15 16.14
C SER A 258 -27.26 -3.60 16.42
N THR A 259 -27.23 -4.45 15.40
CA THR A 259 -27.66 -5.85 15.48
C THR A 259 -26.73 -6.74 16.31
N SER A 260 -25.51 -6.28 16.64
CA SER A 260 -24.53 -7.04 17.41
C SER A 260 -23.74 -6.14 18.37
N THR A 261 -24.08 -6.23 19.65
CA THR A 261 -23.33 -5.57 20.73
C THR A 261 -21.92 -6.15 20.90
N ILE A 262 -21.71 -7.40 20.47
CA ILE A 262 -20.40 -8.07 20.54
C ILE A 262 -19.40 -7.42 19.57
N SER A 263 -19.87 -6.78 18.50
CA SER A 263 -18.99 -6.21 17.48
C SER A 263 -18.26 -4.93 17.93
N SER A 264 -18.74 -4.27 19.00
CA SER A 264 -18.18 -3.00 19.49
C SER A 264 -16.74 -3.12 19.97
N ARG A 265 -16.35 -4.28 20.51
CA ARG A 265 -14.96 -4.53 20.93
C ARG A 265 -13.96 -4.44 19.78
N PHE A 266 -14.39 -4.69 18.54
CA PHE A 266 -13.56 -4.59 17.35
C PHE A 266 -13.56 -3.18 16.76
N CYS A 267 -14.40 -2.28 17.26
CA CYS A 267 -14.54 -0.91 16.79
C CYS A 267 -14.85 -0.81 15.29
N PHE A 268 -15.62 -1.76 14.75
CA PHE A 268 -16.06 -1.71 13.36
C PHE A 268 -17.05 -0.55 13.12
N PRO A 269 -17.21 -0.09 11.86
CA PRO A 269 -18.19 0.94 11.53
C PRO A 269 -19.56 0.66 12.16
N ASN A 270 -20.19 1.70 12.72
CA ASN A 270 -21.50 1.67 13.36
C ASN A 270 -21.66 0.79 14.62
N SER A 271 -20.59 0.17 15.13
CA SER A 271 -20.64 -0.70 16.31
C SER A 271 -20.51 0.04 17.66
N LEU A 272 -20.05 1.29 17.65
CA LEU A 272 -19.76 2.09 18.85
C LEU A 272 -20.85 3.13 19.13
N ASP A 273 -21.23 3.31 20.40
CA ASP A 273 -22.09 4.39 20.86
C ASP A 273 -21.32 5.73 20.82
N LYS A 274 -21.80 6.65 19.98
CA LYS A 274 -21.19 7.97 19.78
C LYS A 274 -21.13 8.80 21.05
N ASN A 275 -22.13 8.72 21.92
CA ASN A 275 -22.18 9.50 23.16
C ASN A 275 -21.13 9.04 24.17
N LEU A 276 -20.82 7.74 24.19
CA LEU A 276 -19.84 7.18 25.11
C LEU A 276 -18.40 7.42 24.64
N VAL A 277 -18.18 7.49 23.32
CA VAL A 277 -16.86 7.54 22.67
C VAL A 277 -16.39 8.96 22.35
N LYS A 278 -17.30 9.90 22.08
CA LYS A 278 -16.94 11.24 21.60
C LYS A 278 -15.87 11.91 22.45
N GLY A 279 -14.77 12.31 21.81
CA GLY A 279 -13.64 13.01 22.45
C GLY A 279 -12.72 12.11 23.31
N LYS A 280 -12.88 10.79 23.26
CA LYS A 280 -12.02 9.81 23.96
C LYS A 280 -11.13 9.04 23.00
N ILE A 281 -10.07 8.43 23.51
CA ILE A 281 -9.32 7.39 22.84
C ILE A 281 -10.02 6.05 23.08
N VAL A 282 -10.30 5.29 22.03
CA VAL A 282 -10.97 3.98 22.14
C VAL A 282 -9.96 2.86 22.08
N LEU A 283 -10.02 1.92 23.01
CA LEU A 283 -9.26 0.67 22.96
C LEU A 283 -10.06 -0.42 22.24
N CYS A 284 -9.50 -0.97 21.18
CA CYS A 284 -10.09 -1.98 20.30
C CYS A 284 -9.32 -3.30 20.37
N ASP A 285 -10.03 -4.42 20.18
CA ASP A 285 -9.46 -5.77 20.22
C ASP A 285 -8.69 -6.16 18.96
N THR A 286 -8.73 -5.32 17.93
CA THR A 286 -8.06 -5.57 16.65
C THR A 286 -7.78 -4.26 15.92
N LYS A 287 -6.73 -4.23 15.10
CA LYS A 287 -6.46 -3.11 14.18
C LYS A 287 -7.25 -3.21 12.87
N ARG A 288 -7.93 -4.34 12.61
CA ARG A 288 -8.66 -4.61 11.35
C ARG A 288 -9.69 -3.55 10.99
N GLY A 289 -10.29 -2.87 11.97
CA GLY A 289 -11.20 -1.75 11.73
C GLY A 289 -10.54 -0.48 11.18
N LYS A 290 -9.20 -0.44 11.06
CA LYS A 290 -8.38 0.69 10.56
C LYS A 290 -8.73 2.05 11.17
N GLY A 291 -9.26 2.05 12.40
CA GLY A 291 -9.74 3.25 13.10
C GLY A 291 -11.04 3.86 12.55
N ILE A 292 -11.60 3.38 11.45
CA ILE A 292 -12.76 4.00 10.78
C ILE A 292 -13.98 4.06 11.70
N GLY A 293 -14.30 2.98 12.42
CA GLY A 293 -15.45 2.99 13.34
C GLY A 293 -15.26 3.97 14.50
N ALA A 294 -14.04 4.10 15.03
CA ALA A 294 -13.73 5.08 16.07
C ALA A 294 -13.87 6.52 15.55
N LEU A 295 -13.39 6.81 14.33
CA LEU A 295 -13.57 8.10 13.68
C LEU A 295 -15.05 8.48 13.55
N LEU A 296 -15.85 7.58 12.98
CA LEU A 296 -17.29 7.80 12.74
C LEU A 296 -18.09 7.97 14.04
N ALA A 297 -17.59 7.41 15.14
CA ALA A 297 -18.14 7.61 16.48
C ALA A 297 -17.65 8.89 17.19
N GLY A 298 -16.76 9.66 16.57
CA GLY A 298 -16.23 10.92 17.11
C GLY A 298 -15.12 10.75 18.13
N ALA A 299 -14.40 9.62 18.12
CA ALA A 299 -13.23 9.41 18.96
C ALA A 299 -12.14 10.44 18.66
N ALA A 300 -11.35 10.79 19.68
CA ALA A 300 -10.16 11.62 19.52
C ALA A 300 -8.92 10.81 19.11
N GLY A 301 -8.93 9.50 19.35
CA GLY A 301 -7.84 8.59 19.05
C GLY A 301 -8.28 7.13 19.13
N THR A 302 -7.44 6.19 18.72
CA THR A 302 -7.70 4.76 18.85
C THR A 302 -6.44 4.00 19.20
N VAL A 303 -6.55 2.98 20.04
CA VAL A 303 -5.47 2.04 20.30
C VAL A 303 -5.97 0.63 20.09
N ALA A 304 -5.16 -0.23 19.49
CA ALA A 304 -5.54 -1.62 19.23
C ALA A 304 -4.64 -2.59 20.01
N ARG A 305 -5.22 -3.67 20.54
CA ARG A 305 -4.49 -4.80 21.15
C ARG A 305 -4.57 -6.03 20.24
N ASP A 306 -3.80 -6.02 19.16
CA ASP A 306 -3.99 -6.97 18.09
C ASP A 306 -3.43 -8.38 18.40
N GLN A 307 -4.15 -9.40 17.96
CA GLN A 307 -3.72 -10.80 17.98
C GLN A 307 -2.87 -11.16 16.76
N ASP A 308 -3.04 -10.43 15.65
CA ASP A 308 -2.46 -10.77 14.33
C ASP A 308 -1.01 -10.27 14.14
N GLY A 309 -0.32 -9.88 15.21
CA GLY A 309 1.04 -9.34 15.16
C GLY A 309 1.14 -7.85 14.78
N VAL A 310 2.28 -7.25 15.12
CA VAL A 310 2.60 -5.81 14.97
C VAL A 310 3.97 -5.62 14.30
N ASP A 311 4.21 -6.37 13.23
CA ASP A 311 5.47 -6.41 12.48
C ASP A 311 5.56 -5.36 11.35
N HIS A 312 4.46 -4.69 11.04
CA HIS A 312 4.39 -3.54 10.14
C HIS A 312 3.51 -2.41 10.71
N SER A 313 3.76 -1.19 10.25
CA SER A 313 3.03 0.01 10.70
C SER A 313 2.02 0.45 9.64
N SER A 314 0.82 0.83 10.09
CA SER A 314 -0.25 1.35 9.21
C SER A 314 -0.55 2.82 9.51
N LEU A 315 -1.09 3.51 8.50
CA LEU A 315 -1.73 4.81 8.65
C LEU A 315 -3.16 4.63 9.17
N PHE A 316 -3.62 5.63 9.92
CA PHE A 316 -4.97 5.69 10.46
C PHE A 316 -5.56 7.09 10.22
N PRO A 317 -6.88 7.24 10.10
CA PRO A 317 -7.52 8.54 9.85
C PRO A 317 -7.66 9.40 11.12
N LEU A 318 -7.11 8.95 12.25
CA LEU A 318 -7.05 9.64 13.53
C LEU A 318 -5.81 9.17 14.30
N PRO A 319 -5.39 9.86 15.38
CA PRO A 319 -4.27 9.45 16.21
C PRO A 319 -4.41 8.00 16.65
N ALA A 320 -3.41 7.16 16.34
CA ALA A 320 -3.53 5.73 16.59
C ALA A 320 -2.22 5.06 16.99
N SER A 321 -2.31 3.96 17.73
CA SER A 321 -1.18 3.06 17.98
C SER A 321 -1.65 1.62 18.22
N CYS A 322 -0.97 0.65 17.61
CA CYS A 322 -1.29 -0.78 17.76
C CYS A 322 -0.25 -1.48 18.61
N PHE A 323 -0.70 -2.34 19.52
CA PHE A 323 0.13 -3.05 20.48
C PHE A 323 0.05 -4.54 20.27
N ASN A 324 1.14 -5.23 20.61
CA ASN A 324 1.11 -6.67 20.81
C ASN A 324 0.15 -7.04 21.96
N LEU A 325 -0.17 -8.32 22.10
CA LEU A 325 -1.12 -8.78 23.12
C LEU A 325 -0.69 -8.54 24.56
N VAL A 326 0.61 -8.53 24.86
CA VAL A 326 1.13 -8.34 26.21
C VAL A 326 0.90 -6.90 26.66
N ASP A 327 1.39 -5.93 25.88
CA ASP A 327 1.23 -4.51 26.15
C ASP A 327 -0.24 -4.10 26.05
N GLY A 328 -0.95 -4.58 25.03
CA GLY A 328 -2.38 -4.36 24.86
C GLY A 328 -3.23 -4.88 26.02
N ARG A 329 -2.85 -6.01 26.65
CA ARG A 329 -3.50 -6.51 27.87
C ARG A 329 -3.22 -5.62 29.07
N ASN A 330 -2.00 -5.11 29.23
CA ASN A 330 -1.67 -4.19 30.31
C ASN A 330 -2.42 -2.86 30.18
N ILE A 331 -2.54 -2.33 28.95
CA ILE A 331 -3.35 -1.14 28.65
C ILE A 331 -4.83 -1.42 28.95
N PHE A 332 -5.36 -2.57 28.53
CA PHE A 332 -6.72 -2.97 28.86
C PHE A 332 -6.99 -3.05 30.36
N GLN A 333 -6.07 -3.64 31.13
CA GLN A 333 -6.18 -3.72 32.58
C GLN A 333 -6.22 -2.32 33.21
N TYR A 334 -5.37 -1.39 32.73
CA TYR A 334 -5.42 0.00 33.18
C TYR A 334 -6.77 0.67 32.90
N VAL A 335 -7.33 0.47 31.70
CA VAL A 335 -8.65 1.03 31.35
C VAL A 335 -9.73 0.47 32.27
N ASN A 336 -9.65 -0.81 32.65
CA ASN A 336 -10.65 -1.47 33.50
C ASN A 336 -10.49 -1.19 35.00
N SER A 337 -9.26 -0.94 35.48
CA SER A 337 -8.98 -0.77 36.92
C SER A 337 -9.23 0.65 37.43
N THR A 338 -9.27 1.64 36.54
CA THR A 338 -9.17 3.06 36.92
C THR A 338 -10.48 3.75 36.61
N ARG A 339 -11.42 3.80 37.57
CA ARG A 339 -12.78 4.29 37.30
C ARG A 339 -12.88 5.79 36.95
N TYR A 340 -11.87 6.63 37.21
CA TYR A 340 -12.04 8.10 37.12
C TYR A 340 -10.85 8.98 36.71
N ASP A 341 -9.71 8.44 36.23
CA ASP A 341 -8.65 9.33 35.73
C ASP A 341 -7.97 8.75 34.48
N TYR A 342 -8.39 9.29 33.34
CA TYR A 342 -8.00 8.81 32.03
C TYR A 342 -7.27 9.93 31.31
N SER A 343 -5.96 10.02 31.53
CA SER A 343 -5.12 10.97 30.81
C SER A 343 -4.09 10.19 30.00
N ILE A 344 -4.25 10.17 28.68
CA ILE A 344 -3.28 9.52 27.79
C ILE A 344 -2.67 10.52 26.82
N ARG A 345 -1.35 10.39 26.61
CA ARG A 345 -0.62 11.07 25.52
C ARG A 345 -0.22 10.03 24.47
N ILE A 346 -0.51 10.31 23.20
CA ILE A 346 -0.06 9.56 22.02
C ILE A 346 0.92 10.44 21.25
#